data_AF-A0AAX6LIZ1-F1
#
_entry.id   AF-A0AAX6LIZ1-F1
#
_cell.length_a   1.000
_cell.length_b   1.000
_cell.length_c   1.000
_cell.angle_alpha   90.00
_cell.angle_beta   90.00
_cell.angle_gamma   90.00
#
_symmetry.space_group_name_H-M   'P 1'
#
loop_
_entity.id
_entity.type
_entity.pdbx_description
1 polymer ?
#
loop_
_entity_poly.entity_id
_entity_poly.type
_entity_poly.pdbx_seq_one_letter_code
_entity_poly.pdbx_strand_id
1 'polypeptide(L)' 'KRIIERQQQGIALAKQQGKYHGRKPQYTQDDPRLQHAFKLYQAGMSDVDVARNTGIKRTTFIRYRKKFNVKMSFFAD' A
#
# COMPACT_ATOMS: atom_id res chain seq x y z
N LYS A 1 0.49 36.55 -15.95
CA LYS A 1 1.03 35.28 -15.41
C LYS A 1 0.53 34.08 -16.24
N ARG A 2 0.81 34.02 -17.56
CA ARG A 2 0.19 33.04 -18.49
C ARG A 2 0.66 31.58 -18.33
N ILE A 3 1.85 31.36 -17.77
CA ILE A 3 2.42 30.01 -17.62
C ILE A 3 1.63 29.18 -16.60
N ILE A 4 1.25 29.80 -15.46
CA ILE A 4 0.52 29.14 -14.38
C ILE A 4 -0.89 28.76 -14.85
N GLU A 5 -1.59 29.68 -15.51
CA GLU A 5 -2.94 29.47 -16.04
C GLU A 5 -2.96 28.31 -17.05
N ARG A 6 -2.01 28.28 -17.99
CA ARG A 6 -1.88 27.18 -18.97
C ARG A 6 -1.52 25.85 -18.32
N GLN A 7 -0.64 25.85 -17.32
CA GLN A 7 -0.31 24.64 -16.57
C GLN A 7 -1.55 24.09 -15.84
N GLN A 8 -2.34 24.96 -15.21
CA GLN A 8 -3.58 24.57 -14.53
C GLN A 8 -4.61 23.98 -15.51
N GLN A 9 -4.79 24.61 -16.68
CA GLN A 9 -5.65 24.07 -17.76
C GLN A 9 -5.19 22.68 -18.20
N GLY A 10 -3.88 22.50 -18.44
CA GLY A 10 -3.31 21.20 -18.81
C GLY A 10 -3.50 20.13 -17.73
N ILE A 11 -3.26 20.48 -16.46
CA ILE A 11 -3.48 19.58 -15.32
C ILE A 11 -4.96 19.20 -15.21
N ALA A 12 -5.88 20.14 -15.40
CA ALA A 12 -7.32 19.88 -15.36
C ALA A 12 -7.74 18.88 -16.45
N LEU A 13 -7.30 19.09 -17.70
CA LEU A 13 -7.57 18.17 -18.82
C LEU A 13 -6.98 16.77 -18.55
N ALA A 14 -5.75 16.69 -18.05
CA ALA A 14 -5.13 15.41 -17.74
C ALA A 14 -5.80 14.68 -16.56
N LYS A 15 -6.32 15.40 -15.56
CA LYS A 15 -7.16 14.83 -14.49
C LYS A 15 -8.50 14.32 -15.04
N GLN A 16 -9.15 15.07 -15.94
CA GLN A 16 -10.39 14.64 -16.60
C GLN A 16 -10.19 13.38 -17.45
N GLN A 17 -9.03 13.26 -18.11
CA GLN A 17 -8.63 12.05 -18.84
C GLN A 17 -8.18 10.90 -17.92
N GLY A 18 -8.22 11.08 -16.59
CA GLY A 18 -7.83 10.06 -15.62
C GLY A 18 -6.33 9.78 -15.54
N LYS A 19 -5.44 10.59 -16.13
CA LYS A 19 -3.99 10.31 -16.21
C LYS A 19 -3.29 10.23 -14.85
N TYR A 20 -3.79 10.92 -13.83
CA TYR A 20 -3.18 10.96 -12.50
C TYR A 20 -3.69 9.84 -11.59
N HIS A 21 -2.88 8.80 -11.42
CA HIS A 21 -3.20 7.62 -10.60
C HIS A 21 -2.46 7.62 -9.24
N GLY A 22 -1.75 8.71 -8.93
CA GLY A 22 -0.88 8.81 -7.75
C GLY A 22 0.42 8.02 -7.90
N ARG A 23 1.12 7.81 -6.78
CA ARG A 23 2.35 7.02 -6.74
C ARG A 23 2.01 5.53 -6.91
N LYS A 24 2.79 4.82 -7.75
CA LYS A 24 2.70 3.37 -7.86
C LYS A 24 2.86 2.70 -6.47
N PRO A 25 2.02 1.72 -6.13
CA PRO A 25 2.18 0.97 -4.89
C PRO A 25 3.59 0.38 -4.77
N GLN A 26 4.17 0.47 -3.57
CA GLN A 26 5.51 -0.05 -3.30
C GLN A 26 5.58 -1.59 -3.35
N TYR A 27 4.50 -2.27 -3.00
CA TYR A 27 4.42 -3.73 -2.99
C TYR A 27 3.23 -4.16 -3.85
N THR A 28 3.41 -5.20 -4.65
CA THR A 28 2.33 -5.92 -5.31
C THR A 28 1.77 -6.98 -4.35
N GLN A 29 0.65 -7.61 -4.71
CA GLN A 29 0.10 -8.70 -3.90
C GLN A 29 1.09 -9.87 -3.82
N ASP A 30 1.74 -10.21 -4.93
CA ASP A 30 2.67 -11.35 -5.03
C ASP A 30 4.11 -11.00 -4.62
N ASP A 31 4.33 -9.81 -4.03
CA ASP A 31 5.65 -9.41 -3.56
C ASP A 31 6.15 -10.41 -2.48
N PRO A 32 7.32 -11.04 -2.68
CA PRO A 32 7.80 -12.09 -1.78
C PRO A 32 7.97 -11.63 -0.33
N ARG A 33 8.38 -10.36 -0.13
CA ARG A 33 8.59 -9.79 1.20
C ARG A 33 7.26 -9.51 1.88
N LEU A 34 6.27 -9.03 1.13
CA LEU A 34 4.92 -8.84 1.64
C LEU A 34 4.22 -10.17 1.97
N GLN A 35 4.38 -11.18 1.11
CA GLN A 35 3.87 -12.53 1.35
C GLN A 35 4.50 -13.17 2.59
N HIS A 36 5.82 -13.02 2.77
CA HIS A 36 6.48 -13.45 3.99
C HIS A 36 5.92 -12.74 5.23
N ALA A 37 5.68 -11.43 5.16
CA ALA A 37 5.07 -10.66 6.24
C ALA A 37 3.65 -11.15 6.59
N PHE A 38 2.84 -11.49 5.59
CA PHE A 38 1.50 -12.06 5.81
C PHE A 38 1.56 -13.42 6.49
N LYS A 39 2.46 -14.31 6.08
CA LYS A 39 2.65 -15.61 6.72
C LYS A 39 3.02 -15.47 8.20
N LEU A 40 3.93 -14.55 8.53
CA LEU A 40 4.30 -14.29 9.94
C LEU A 40 3.11 -13.78 10.76
N TYR A 41 2.32 -12.86 10.21
CA TYR A 41 1.13 -12.35 10.88
C TYR A 41 0.06 -13.43 11.09
N GLN A 42 -0.18 -14.25 10.07
CA GLN A 42 -1.09 -15.40 10.16
C GLN A 42 -0.60 -16.44 11.15
N ALA A 43 0.71 -16.59 11.34
CA ALA A 43 1.30 -17.43 12.39
C ALA A 43 1.15 -16.84 13.81
N GLY A 44 0.47 -15.70 13.97
CA GLY A 44 0.19 -15.09 15.28
C GLY A 44 1.14 -13.97 15.68
N MET A 45 2.08 -13.58 14.81
CA MET A 45 3.01 -12.48 15.10
C MET A 45 2.31 -11.11 15.06
N SER A 46 2.64 -10.23 16.02
CA SER A 46 2.07 -8.88 16.08
C SER A 46 2.48 -8.01 14.88
N ASP A 47 1.69 -6.97 14.54
CA ASP A 47 2.06 -6.02 13.48
C ASP A 47 3.44 -5.35 13.73
N VAL A 48 3.86 -5.21 15.00
CA VAL A 48 5.16 -4.63 15.39
C VAL A 48 6.29 -5.61 15.09
N ASP A 49 6.12 -6.87 15.49
CA ASP A 49 7.16 -7.88 15.32
C ASP A 49 7.33 -8.27 13.86
N VAL A 50 6.23 -8.32 13.08
CA VAL A 50 6.31 -8.50 11.62
C VAL A 50 7.11 -7.37 10.98
N ALA A 51 6.88 -6.13 11.41
CA ALA A 51 7.63 -4.98 10.88
C ALA A 51 9.13 -5.08 11.21
N ARG A 52 9.48 -5.51 12.43
CA ARG A 52 10.87 -5.71 12.85
C ARG A 52 11.55 -6.83 12.05
N ASN A 53 10.88 -7.97 11.86
CA ASN A 53 11.44 -9.14 11.17
C ASN A 53 11.55 -8.94 9.65
N THR A 54 10.59 -8.25 9.04
CA THR A 54 10.55 -8.09 7.58
C THR A 54 11.17 -6.78 7.12
N GLY A 55 11.34 -5.79 8.00
CA GLY A 55 11.75 -4.41 7.67
C GLY A 55 10.69 -3.62 6.89
N ILE A 56 9.47 -4.15 6.72
CA ILE A 56 8.34 -3.36 6.23
C ILE A 56 7.86 -2.48 7.38
N LYS A 57 7.81 -1.16 7.17
CA LYS A 57 7.31 -0.23 8.19
C LYS A 57 5.93 -0.67 8.69
N ARG A 58 5.71 -0.69 10.01
CA ARG A 58 4.45 -1.15 10.64
C ARG A 58 3.20 -0.54 10.00
N THR A 59 3.15 0.76 9.80
CA THR A 59 2.01 1.45 9.17
C THR A 59 1.79 1.01 7.71
N THR A 60 2.87 0.71 7.00
CA THR A 60 2.81 0.15 5.65
C THR A 60 2.24 -1.26 5.70
N PHE A 61 2.75 -2.11 6.58
CA PHE A 61 2.24 -3.47 6.76
C PHE A 61 0.73 -3.47 7.09
N ILE A 62 0.29 -2.70 8.09
CA ILE A 62 -1.13 -2.57 8.46
C ILE A 62 -1.99 -2.15 7.26
N ARG A 63 -1.54 -1.16 6.47
CA ARG A 63 -2.27 -0.71 5.29
C ARG A 63 -2.43 -1.82 4.25
N TYR A 64 -1.36 -2.55 3.95
CA TYR A 64 -1.38 -3.62 2.97
C TYR A 64 -2.19 -4.82 3.45
N ARG A 65 -2.11 -5.15 4.75
CA ARG A 65 -2.92 -6.17 5.39
C ARG A 65 -4.42 -5.88 5.28
N LYS A 66 -4.84 -4.64 5.56
CA LYS A 66 -6.22 -4.20 5.35
C LYS A 66 -6.63 -4.23 3.88
N LYS A 67 -5.75 -3.73 2.98
CA LYS A 67 -6.00 -3.72 1.53
C LYS A 67 -6.27 -5.12 0.97
N PHE A 68 -5.56 -6.14 1.47
CA PHE A 68 -5.69 -7.53 1.02
C PHE A 68 -6.48 -8.41 1.99
N ASN A 69 -7.19 -7.82 2.96
CA ASN A 69 -8.02 -8.53 3.94
C ASN A 69 -7.32 -9.69 4.66
N VAL A 70 -6.03 -9.53 4.98
CA VAL A 70 -5.26 -10.56 5.69
C VAL A 70 -5.58 -10.48 7.19
N LYS A 71 -6.26 -11.50 7.70
CA LYS A 71 -6.61 -11.67 9.11
C LYS A 71 -5.59 -12.55 9.83
N MET A 72 -5.52 -12.41 11.14
CA MET A 72 -4.73 -13.28 11.99
C MET A 72 -5.47 -14.61 12.12
N SER A 73 -4.75 -15.73 12.20
CA SER A 73 -5.33 -17.09 12.20
C SER A 73 -6.42 -17.30 13.26
N PHE A 74 -6.26 -16.70 14.43
CA PHE A 74 -7.21 -16.83 15.55
C PHE A 74 -8.59 -16.16 15.33
N PHE A 75 -8.77 -15.41 14.25
CA PHE A 75 -10.02 -14.68 13.95
C PHE A 75 -10.57 -15.00 12.55
N ALA A 76 -10.18 -16.14 11.99
CA ALA A 76 -10.67 -16.63 10.70
C ALA A 76 -11.61 -17.82 10.94
N ASP A 77 -12.87 -17.50 11.24
CA ASP A 77 -14.02 -18.40 11.24
C ASP A 77 -14.88 -18.14 9.99
#